data_AF-A0AAJ6HD82-F1
#
_entry.id   AF-A0AAJ6HD82-F1
#
_cell.length_a   1.000
_cell.length_b   1.000
_cell.length_c   1.000
_cell.angle_alpha   90.00
_cell.angle_beta   90.00
_cell.angle_gamma   90.00
#
_symmetry.space_group_name_H-M   'P 1'
#
loop_
_entity.id
_entity.type
_entity.pdbx_description
1 polymer ?
#
loop_
_entity_poly.entity_id
_entity_poly.type
_entity_poly.pdbx_seq_one_letter_code
_entity_poly.pdbx_strand_id
1 'polypeptide(L)'
;MTTHNQASFCTATLNTAKGPVDWLLPARSIAVAQTVTVPDYCTLEFHDFIWLELEGFYDGDYGYTFVFNYKGHEWHLDQNHFGFSYLYERYINHINQHERERNENYS
;
A
#
# COMPACT_ATOMS: atom_id res chain seq x y z
N MET A 1 -20.19 -6.28 -8.97
CA MET A 1 -19.37 -5.57 -7.97
C MET A 1 -17.99 -6.20 -7.98
N THR A 2 -17.02 -5.51 -8.60
CA THR A 2 -15.63 -5.94 -8.79
C THR A 2 -14.86 -5.74 -7.49
N THR A 3 -15.05 -6.65 -6.54
CA THR A 3 -14.31 -6.72 -5.26
C THR A 3 -12.79 -6.87 -5.42
N HIS A 4 -12.25 -6.92 -6.65
CA HIS A 4 -10.83 -7.11 -6.93
C HIS A 4 -10.04 -5.82 -7.13
N ASN A 5 -10.69 -4.65 -7.30
CA ASN A 5 -9.95 -3.38 -7.45
C ASN A 5 -9.63 -2.67 -6.13
N GLN A 6 -10.03 -3.26 -5.00
CA GLN A 6 -9.81 -2.70 -3.66
C GLN A 6 -8.81 -3.54 -2.86
N ALA A 7 -8.04 -2.84 -2.03
CA ALA A 7 -7.18 -3.43 -1.02
C ALA A 7 -7.59 -2.93 0.36
N SER A 8 -7.32 -3.74 1.37
CA SER A 8 -7.58 -3.39 2.77
C SER A 8 -6.36 -2.80 3.43
N PHE A 9 -6.60 -1.82 4.29
CA PHE A 9 -5.57 -1.07 4.98
C PHE A 9 -5.94 -0.91 6.45
N CYS A 10 -4.94 -0.98 7.32
CA CYS A 10 -5.05 -0.46 8.66
C CYS A 10 -4.50 0.96 8.66
N THR A 11 -5.29 1.92 9.13
CA THR A 11 -4.82 3.30 9.31
C THR A 11 -4.16 3.40 10.68
N ALA A 12 -3.08 4.16 10.74
CA ALA A 12 -2.34 4.35 11.97
C ALA A 12 -1.75 5.76 12.03
N THR A 13 -1.33 6.18 13.22
CA THR A 13 -0.52 7.38 13.42
C THR A 13 0.79 6.96 14.04
N LEU A 14 1.89 7.26 13.35
CA LEU A 14 3.23 7.15 13.89
C LEU A 14 3.56 8.44 14.65
N ASN A 15 3.64 8.35 15.97
CA ASN A 15 4.11 9.44 16.80
C ASN A 15 5.64 9.44 16.81
N THR A 16 6.24 10.46 16.21
CA THR A 16 7.70 10.65 16.17
C THR A 16 8.12 11.85 17.00
N ALA A 17 9.43 12.00 17.27
CA ALA A 17 9.97 13.20 17.89
C ALA A 17 9.69 14.50 17.11
N LYS A 18 9.40 14.41 15.80
CA LYS A 18 9.07 15.55 14.94
C LYS A 18 7.57 15.84 14.85
N GLY A 19 6.74 15.03 15.50
CA GLY A 19 5.28 15.11 15.45
C GLY A 19 4.63 13.84 14.91
N PRO A 20 3.29 13.77 14.98
CA PRO A 20 2.50 12.66 14.46
C PRO A 20 2.52 12.67 12.92
N VAL A 21 2.62 11.48 12.35
CA VAL A 21 2.54 11.25 10.89
C VAL A 21 1.50 10.18 10.64
N ASP A 22 0.50 10.48 9.81
CA ASP A 22 -0.46 9.48 9.36
C ASP A 22 0.28 8.37 8.60
N TRP A 23 -0.11 7.12 8.81
CA TRP A 23 0.41 5.91 8.18
C TRP A 23 -0.75 5.12 7.59
N LEU A 24 -0.55 4.62 6.36
CA LEU A 24 -1.49 3.74 5.68
C LEU A 24 -0.80 2.39 5.48
N LEU A 25 -1.27 1.36 6.20
CA LEU A 25 -0.61 0.05 6.26
C LEU A 25 -1.43 -0.98 5.46
N PRO A 26 -0.98 -1.41 4.26
CA PRO A 26 -1.62 -2.48 3.53
C PRO A 26 -1.57 -3.78 4.34
N ALA A 27 -2.73 -4.35 4.64
CA ALA A 27 -2.80 -5.57 5.42
C ALA A 27 -4.10 -6.32 5.17
N ARG A 28 -4.04 -7.64 5.17
CA ARG A 28 -5.23 -8.52 5.09
C ARG A 28 -6.07 -8.48 6.36
N SER A 29 -5.51 -8.04 7.48
CA SER A 29 -6.18 -7.91 8.77
C SER A 29 -5.41 -6.97 9.69
N ILE A 30 -6.08 -6.48 10.74
CA ILE A 30 -5.45 -5.68 11.81
C ILE A 30 -4.29 -6.45 12.45
N ALA A 31 -4.44 -7.77 12.67
CA ALA A 31 -3.39 -8.59 13.28
C ALA A 31 -2.09 -8.61 12.45
N VAL A 32 -2.18 -8.58 11.12
CA VAL A 32 -1.01 -8.45 10.25
C VAL A 32 -0.42 -7.04 10.36
N ALA A 33 -1.24 -6.00 10.35
CA ALA A 33 -0.75 -4.62 10.51
C ALA A 33 0.00 -4.42 11.84
N GLN A 34 -0.41 -5.09 12.91
CA GLN A 34 0.23 -5.04 14.22
C GLN A 34 1.62 -5.68 14.29
N THR A 35 2.07 -6.38 13.24
CA THR A 35 3.44 -6.90 13.15
C THR A 35 4.42 -5.88 12.58
N VAL A 36 3.98 -4.68 12.22
CA VAL A 36 4.88 -3.64 11.73
C VAL A 36 5.82 -3.18 12.84
N THR A 37 7.11 -3.12 12.53
CA THR A 37 8.13 -2.62 13.46
C THR A 37 8.35 -1.14 13.22
N VAL A 38 8.42 -0.37 14.31
CA VAL A 38 8.77 1.05 14.28
C VAL A 38 10.05 1.29 15.10
N PRO A 39 10.80 2.38 14.85
CA PRO A 39 11.96 2.72 15.66
C PRO A 39 11.62 2.88 17.15
N ASP A 40 12.56 2.55 18.04
CA ASP A 40 12.35 2.51 19.51
C ASP A 40 11.84 3.82 20.14
N TYR A 41 12.12 4.95 19.50
CA TYR A 41 11.70 6.28 19.95
C TYR A 41 10.38 6.75 19.33
N CYS A 42 9.69 5.89 18.60
CA CYS A 42 8.39 6.14 18.02
C CYS A 42 7.33 5.25 18.68
N THR A 43 6.08 5.72 18.71
CA THR A 43 4.93 4.89 19.06
C THR A 43 3.94 4.84 17.91
N LEU A 44 3.28 3.70 17.73
CA LEU A 44 2.30 3.51 16.68
C LEU A 44 0.91 3.32 17.31
N GLU A 45 -0.02 4.17 16.88
CA GLU A 45 -1.43 4.10 17.29
C GLU A 45 -2.26 3.63 16.10
N PHE A 46 -2.95 2.50 16.24
CA PHE A 46 -3.82 1.95 15.19
C PHE A 46 -5.24 2.49 15.33
N HIS A 47 -5.87 2.79 14.20
CA HIS A 47 -7.22 3.37 14.14
C HIS A 47 -8.19 2.41 13.44
N ASP A 48 -8.48 2.66 12.17
CA ASP A 48 -9.52 1.98 11.42
C ASP A 48 -8.95 0.90 10.49
N PHE A 49 -9.81 -0.05 10.12
CA PHE A 49 -9.56 -0.98 9.03
C PHE A 49 -10.49 -0.66 7.87
N ILE A 50 -9.91 -0.18 6.77
CA ILE A 50 -10.64 0.39 5.63
C ILE A 50 -10.31 -0.34 4.34
N TRP A 51 -11.14 -0.14 3.33
CA TRP A 51 -10.91 -0.60 1.96
C TRP A 51 -10.75 0.61 1.06
N LEU A 52 -9.68 0.65 0.27
CA LEU A 52 -9.40 1.72 -0.69
C LEU A 52 -9.31 1.15 -2.09
N GLU A 53 -9.76 1.93 -3.07
CA GLU A 53 -9.65 1.61 -4.49
C GLU A 53 -8.24 1.91 -4.98
N LEU A 54 -7.75 1.04 -5.87
CA LEU A 54 -6.51 1.31 -6.60
C LEU A 54 -6.77 2.41 -7.62
N GLU A 55 -6.15 3.57 -7.40
CA GLU A 55 -6.27 4.75 -8.26
C GLU A 55 -5.25 4.75 -9.39
N GLY A 56 -4.09 4.12 -9.17
CA GLY A 56 -3.01 4.09 -10.15
C GLY A 56 -2.02 2.95 -9.91
N PHE A 57 -1.35 2.56 -10.99
CA PHE A 57 -0.32 1.53 -10.99
C PHE A 57 0.72 1.84 -12.07
N TYR A 58 2.01 1.82 -11.72
CA TYR A 58 3.11 2.09 -12.65
C TYR A 58 4.43 1.46 -12.19
N ASP A 59 5.43 1.43 -13.08
CA ASP A 59 6.81 1.03 -12.77
C ASP A 59 7.60 2.26 -12.29
N GLY A 60 7.97 2.28 -11.02
CA GLY A 60 8.74 3.35 -10.39
C GLY A 60 10.20 2.98 -10.19
N ASP A 61 10.98 3.90 -9.60
CA ASP A 61 12.42 3.68 -9.35
C ASP A 61 12.71 2.45 -8.46
N TYR A 62 11.73 2.05 -7.65
CA TYR A 62 11.78 0.89 -6.76
C TYR A 62 10.81 -0.21 -7.22
N GLY A 63 10.58 -0.34 -8.52
CA GLY A 63 9.68 -1.33 -9.11
C GLY A 63 8.21 -0.92 -9.05
N TYR A 64 7.31 -1.91 -9.06
CA TYR A 64 5.87 -1.67 -9.10
C TYR A 64 5.42 -0.78 -7.95
N THR A 65 4.69 0.28 -8.28
CA THR A 65 4.15 1.24 -7.33
C THR A 65 2.64 1.28 -7.45
N PHE A 66 1.95 1.08 -6.33
CA PHE A 66 0.50 1.15 -6.21
C PHE A 66 0.10 2.51 -5.61
N VAL A 67 -0.88 3.18 -6.22
CA VAL A 67 -1.36 4.49 -5.79
C VAL A 67 -2.76 4.37 -5.20
N PHE A 68 -2.92 4.91 -3.99
CA PHE A 68 -4.20 4.98 -3.28
C PHE A 68 -4.45 6.42 -2.80
N ASN A 69 -5.71 6.85 -2.80
CA ASN A 69 -6.08 8.12 -2.17
C ASN A 69 -6.66 7.87 -0.77
N TYR A 70 -6.14 8.58 0.23
CA TYR A 70 -6.70 8.58 1.57
C TYR A 70 -6.59 9.96 2.21
N LYS A 71 -7.71 10.49 2.72
CA LYS A 71 -7.82 11.83 3.30
C LYS A 71 -7.30 12.95 2.38
N GLY A 72 -7.45 12.81 1.06
CA GLY A 72 -6.97 13.79 0.09
C GLY A 72 -5.46 13.76 -0.17
N HIS A 73 -4.76 12.71 0.30
CA HIS A 73 -3.36 12.48 0.03
C HIS A 73 -3.17 11.22 -0.82
N GLU A 74 -2.26 11.28 -1.78
CA GLU A 74 -1.83 10.13 -2.57
C GLU A 74 -0.73 9.35 -1.84
N TRP A 75 -0.94 8.04 -1.77
CA TRP A 75 -0.06 7.09 -1.13
C TRP A 75 0.58 6.22 -2.19
N HIS A 76 1.88 6.40 -2.40
CA HIS A 76 2.67 5.63 -3.36
C HIS A 76 3.38 4.51 -2.61
N LEU A 77 2.92 3.28 -2.82
CA LEU A 77 3.37 2.11 -2.08
C LEU A 77 4.14 1.18 -3.01
N ASP A 78 5.46 1.17 -2.84
CA ASP A 78 6.40 0.35 -3.59
C ASP A 78 6.97 -0.80 -2.75
N GLN A 79 7.95 -1.53 -3.30
CA GLN A 79 8.55 -2.70 -2.68
C GLN A 79 9.23 -2.45 -1.32
N ASN A 80 9.56 -1.20 -1.00
CA ASN A 80 10.20 -0.85 0.28
C ASN A 80 9.18 -0.65 1.40
N HIS A 81 7.89 -0.67 1.10
CA HIS A 81 6.82 -0.44 2.06
C HIS A 81 6.34 -1.74 2.70
N PHE A 82 6.01 -1.66 4.00
CA PHE A 82 5.30 -2.74 4.67
C PHE A 82 4.02 -3.09 3.91
N GLY A 83 3.70 -4.39 3.81
CA GLY A 83 2.49 -4.84 3.14
C GLY A 83 2.56 -4.89 1.61
N PHE A 84 3.71 -4.58 1.00
CA PHE A 84 3.87 -4.68 -0.46
C PHE A 84 3.54 -6.07 -1.00
N SER A 85 4.00 -7.15 -0.35
CA SER A 85 3.70 -8.52 -0.80
C SER A 85 2.19 -8.81 -0.83
N TYR A 86 1.44 -8.24 0.11
CA TYR A 86 -0.01 -8.32 0.08
C TYR A 86 -0.59 -7.59 -1.14
N LEU A 87 -0.14 -6.36 -1.41
CA LEU A 87 -0.59 -5.61 -2.60
C LEU A 87 -0.21 -6.32 -3.90
N TYR A 88 1.00 -6.86 -3.98
CA TYR A 88 1.48 -7.63 -5.11
C TYR A 88 0.59 -8.84 -5.40
N GLU A 89 0.30 -9.66 -4.39
CA GLU A 89 -0.60 -10.80 -4.55
C GLU A 89 -2.04 -10.36 -4.89
N ARG A 90 -2.50 -9.26 -4.27
CA ARG A 90 -3.85 -8.74 -4.47
C ARG A 90 -4.07 -8.26 -5.91
N TYR A 91 -3.07 -7.64 -6.49
CA TYR A 91 -3.11 -7.01 -7.81
C TYR A 91 -2.28 -7.75 -8.86
N ILE A 92 -2.01 -9.04 -8.66
CA ILE A 92 -1.21 -9.86 -9.59
C ILE A 92 -1.76 -9.82 -11.03
N ASN A 93 -3.07 -9.72 -11.19
CA ASN A 93 -3.70 -9.60 -12.52
C ASN A 93 -3.40 -8.26 -13.19
N HIS A 94 -3.36 -7.15 -12.43
CA HIS A 94 -2.98 -5.83 -12.95
C HIS A 94 -1.51 -5.81 -13.36
N ILE A 95 -0.64 -6.40 -12.52
CA ILE A 95 0.79 -6.57 -12.83
C ILE A 95 0.96 -7.38 -14.12
N ASN A 96 0.31 -8.55 -14.22
CA ASN A 96 0.42 -9.40 -15.41
C ASN A 96 -0.10 -8.71 -16.68
N GLN A 97 -1.16 -7.91 -16.58
CA GLN A 97 -1.66 -7.12 -17.71
C GLN A 97 -0.64 -6.05 -18.11
N HIS A 98 -0.12 -5.27 -17.16
CA HIS A 98 0.89 -4.26 -17.40
C HIS A 98 2.14 -4.83 -18.06
N GLU A 99 2.62 -5.99 -17.61
CA GLU A 99 3.76 -6.68 -18.21
C GLU A 99 3.51 -7.13 -19.65
N ARG A 100 2.29 -7.56 -19.98
CA ARG A 100 1.93 -7.91 -21.36
C ARG A 100 1.94 -6.69 -22.26
N GLU A 101 1.28 -5.62 -21.83
CA GLU A 101 1.24 -4.33 -22.55
C GLU A 101 2.65 -3.77 -22.75
N ARG A 102 3.53 -3.92 -21.74
CA ARG A 102 4.94 -3.53 -21.84
C ARG A 102 5.65 -4.33 -22.94
N ASN A 103 5.56 -5.66 -22.91
CA ASN A 103 6.25 -6.52 -23.87
C ASN A 103 5.76 -6.34 -25.31
N GLU A 104 4.47 -6.06 -25.50
CA GLU A 104 3.88 -5.76 -26.82
C GLU A 104 4.41 -4.44 -27.39
N ASN A 105 4.67 -3.43 -26.55
CA ASN A 105 5.20 -2.14 -26.98
C ASN A 105 6.72 -2.16 -27.29
N TYR A 106 7.44 -3.17 -26.82
CA TYR A 106 8.88 -3.36 -27.08
C TYR A 106 9.19 -4.44 -28.13
N SER A 107 8.16 -5.04 -28.75
CA SER A 107 8.28 -6.01 -29.85
C SER A 107 8.07 -5.35 -31.21
#